data_AF-A0A5P8M8Z3-F1
#
_entry.id   AF-A0A5P8M8Z3-F1
#
_cell.length_a   1.000
_cell.length_b   1.000
_cell.length_c   1.000
_cell.angle_alpha   90.00
_cell.angle_beta   90.00
_cell.angle_gamma   90.00
#
_symmetry.space_group_name_H-M   'P 1'
#
loop_
_entity.id
_entity.type
_entity.pdbx_description
1 polymer ?
#
loop_
_entity_poly.entity_id
_entity_poly.type
_entity_poly.pdbx_seq_one_letter_code
_entity_poly.pdbx_strand_id
1 'polypeptide(L)' 'MSLTTDQKEAIQESLLAIDDPYYLNTFTNAADEDEWFRLNEAYIQDDLQRYMPAGINTHTPAVWRCIRELLRQFSA' A
#
# COMPACT_ATOMS: atom_id res chain seq x y z
N MET A 1 -9.75 -13.69 5.88
CA MET A 1 -9.86 -14.03 4.44
C MET A 1 -8.57 -13.63 3.77
N SER A 2 -7.98 -14.51 2.97
CA SER A 2 -6.78 -14.23 2.17
C SER A 2 -7.20 -13.68 0.82
N LEU A 3 -6.42 -12.75 0.26
CA LEU A 3 -6.64 -12.22 -1.08
C LEU A 3 -6.42 -13.31 -2.13
N THR A 4 -7.25 -13.32 -3.18
CA THR A 4 -7.00 -14.15 -4.36
C THR A 4 -5.80 -13.61 -5.16
N THR A 5 -5.25 -14.42 -6.07
CA THR A 5 -4.17 -13.98 -6.96
C THR A 5 -4.61 -12.77 -7.79
N ASP A 6 -5.79 -12.84 -8.41
CA ASP A 6 -6.31 -11.75 -9.25
C ASP A 6 -6.46 -10.43 -8.47
N GLN A 7 -6.84 -10.50 -7.19
CA GLN A 7 -6.95 -9.32 -6.34
C GLN A 7 -5.59 -8.70 -6.04
N LYS A 8 -4.56 -9.53 -5.83
CA LYS A 8 -3.19 -9.03 -5.59
C LYS A 8 -2.61 -8.39 -6.84
N GLU A 9 -2.81 -9.01 -8.00
CA GLU A 9 -2.39 -8.46 -9.29
C GLU A 9 -3.08 -7.12 -9.57
N ALA A 10 -4.40 -7.04 -9.35
CA ALA A 10 -5.14 -5.78 -9.51
C ALA A 10 -4.65 -4.67 -8.56
N ILE A 11 -4.33 -5.01 -7.31
CA ILE A 11 -3.73 -4.06 -6.35
C ILE A 11 -2.36 -3.58 -6.87
N GLN A 12 -1.50 -4.50 -7.30
CA GLN A 12 -0.17 -4.17 -7.81
C GLN A 12 -0.24 -3.29 -9.05
N GLU A 13 -1.09 -3.62 -10.03
CA GLU A 13 -1.30 -2.81 -11.23
C GLU A 13 -1.80 -1.41 -10.87
N SER A 14 -2.73 -1.31 -9.91
CA SER A 14 -3.24 -0.02 -9.45
C SER A 14 -2.13 0.81 -8.80
N LEU A 15 -1.27 0.21 -7.98
CA LEU A 15 -0.13 0.90 -7.36
C LEU A 15 0.92 1.34 -8.38
N LEU A 16 1.21 0.52 -9.39
CA LEU A 16 2.13 0.87 -10.48
C LEU A 16 1.60 2.00 -11.38
N ALA A 17 0.28 2.14 -11.48
CA ALA A 17 -0.36 3.22 -12.21
C ALA A 17 -0.35 4.56 -11.44
N ILE A 18 -0.05 4.54 -10.14
CA ILE A 18 0.09 5.75 -9.32
C ILE A 18 1.48 6.33 -9.57
N ASP A 19 1.55 7.38 -10.37
CA ASP A 19 2.75 8.20 -10.58
C ASP A 19 2.90 9.24 -9.45
N ASP A 20 2.91 8.77 -8.19
CA ASP A 20 3.03 9.66 -7.02
C ASP A 20 4.38 9.44 -6.30
N PRO A 21 5.30 10.42 -6.40
CA PRO A 21 6.59 10.35 -5.71
C PRO A 21 6.48 10.46 -4.19
N TYR A 22 5.31 10.78 -3.63
CA TYR A 22 5.08 10.81 -2.18
C TYR A 22 5.27 9.43 -1.51
N TYR A 23 4.96 8.35 -2.24
CA TYR A 23 5.24 6.98 -1.80
C TYR A 23 6.70 6.56 -2.01
N LEU A 24 7.49 7.35 -2.76
CA LEU A 24 8.92 7.19 -2.97
C LEU A 24 9.74 8.03 -1.97
N ASN A 25 9.26 8.16 -0.73
CA ASN A 25 10.02 8.82 0.33
C ASN A 25 11.38 8.11 0.54
N THR A 26 12.44 8.89 0.75
CA THR A 26 13.76 8.35 1.06
C THR A 26 13.82 7.96 2.54
N PHE A 27 13.29 6.78 2.87
CA PHE A 27 13.42 6.23 4.22
C PHE A 27 14.88 5.88 4.50
N THR A 28 15.32 6.12 5.74
CA THR A 28 16.71 5.85 6.13
C THR A 28 16.93 4.37 6.44
N ASN A 29 15.90 3.69 6.95
CA ASN A 29 15.91 2.28 7.34
C ASN A 29 14.46 1.75 7.49
N ALA A 30 14.32 0.45 7.75
CA ALA A 30 13.01 -0.20 7.92
C ALA A 30 12.19 0.34 9.10
N ALA A 31 12.81 0.82 10.17
CA ALA A 31 12.09 1.35 11.34
C ALA A 31 11.46 2.71 11.05
N ASP A 32 12.20 3.58 10.35
CA ASP A 32 11.73 4.88 9.84
C ASP A 32 10.56 4.70 8.87
N GLU A 33 10.67 3.74 7.94
CA GLU A 33 9.60 3.38 7.01
C GLU A 33 8.35 2.86 7.75
N ASP A 34 8.51 1.95 8.71
CA ASP A 34 7.38 1.42 9.48
C ASP A 34 6.69 2.49 10.33
N GLU A 35 7.45 3.42 10.92
CA GLU A 35 6.90 4.55 11.66
C GLU A 35 6.11 5.49 10.75
N TRP A 36 6.63 5.80 9.56
CA TRP A 36 5.92 6.60 8.57
C TRP A 36 4.60 5.94 8.13
N PHE A 37 4.61 4.64 7.83
CA PHE A 37 3.38 3.91 7.51
C PHE A 37 2.38 3.94 8.66
N ARG A 38 2.83 3.79 9.91
CA ARG A 38 1.97 3.83 11.10
C ARG A 38 1.32 5.20 11.30
N LEU A 39 2.07 6.29 11.09
CA LEU A 39 1.57 7.65 11.27
C LEU A 39 0.61 8.07 10.16
N ASN A 40 0.85 7.60 8.93
CA ASN A 40 0.10 8.00 7.75
C ASN A 40 -0.94 6.96 7.30
N GLU A 41 -1.11 5.86 8.04
CA GLU A 41 -1.94 4.71 7.64
C GLU A 41 -3.33 5.11 7.12
N ALA A 42 -4.09 5.87 7.92
CA ALA A 42 -5.45 6.26 7.54
C ALA A 42 -5.47 7.15 6.28
N TYR A 43 -4.54 8.10 6.20
CA TYR A 43 -4.41 8.98 5.05
C TYR A 43 -4.08 8.19 3.77
N ILE A 44 -3.11 7.29 3.84
CA ILE A 44 -2.69 6.46 2.70
C ILE A 44 -3.83 5.53 2.28
N GLN A 45 -4.54 4.93 3.22
CA GLN A 45 -5.69 4.08 2.91
C GLN A 45 -6.75 4.87 2.14
N ASP A 46 -7.13 6.06 2.63
CA ASP A 46 -8.14 6.92 2.00
C ASP A 46 -7.70 7.43 0.62
N ASP A 47 -6.42 7.77 0.47
CA ASP A 47 -5.87 8.26 -0.79
C ASP A 47 -5.80 7.14 -1.84
N LEU A 48 -5.20 6.00 -1.49
CA LEU A 48 -5.12 4.83 -2.36
C LEU A 48 -6.50 4.29 -2.75
N GLN A 49 -7.49 4.39 -1.87
CA GLN A 49 -8.85 3.91 -2.14
C GLN A 49 -9.46 4.53 -3.41
N ARG A 50 -9.02 5.74 -3.80
CA ARG A 50 -9.50 6.45 -5.00
C ARG A 50 -9.01 5.81 -6.30
N TYR A 51 -7.87 5.14 -6.25
CA TYR A 51 -7.24 4.49 -7.40
C TYR A 51 -7.56 3.00 -7.46
N MET A 52 -8.02 2.41 -6.36
CA MET A 52 -8.32 0.99 -6.28
C MET A 52 -9.58 0.62 -7.09
N PRO A 53 -9.60 -0.56 -7.72
CA PRO A 53 -10.75 -1.04 -8.46
C PRO A 53 -11.92 -1.36 -7.53
N ALA A 54 -13.12 -1.33 -8.09
CA ALA A 54 -14.34 -1.67 -7.37
C ALA A 54 -14.24 -3.08 -6.73
N GLY A 55 -14.55 -3.17 -5.43
CA GLY A 55 -14.45 -4.41 -4.66
C GLY A 55 -13.14 -4.59 -3.89
N ILE A 56 -12.13 -3.72 -4.11
CA ILE A 56 -10.94 -3.64 -3.26
C ILE A 56 -11.12 -2.50 -2.25
N ASN A 57 -11.12 -2.85 -0.97
CA ASN A 57 -11.21 -1.90 0.13
C ASN A 57 -9.87 -1.83 0.89
N THR A 58 -9.17 -0.70 0.79
CA THR A 58 -7.84 -0.45 1.39
C THR A 58 -7.84 -0.51 2.91
N HIS A 59 -8.98 -0.27 3.56
CA HIS A 59 -9.14 -0.38 5.01
C HIS A 59 -9.29 -1.85 5.49
N THR A 60 -9.42 -2.79 4.55
CA THR A 60 -9.43 -4.21 4.91
C THR A 60 -8.03 -4.64 5.33
N PRO A 61 -7.85 -5.30 6.50
CA PRO A 61 -6.52 -5.65 6.99
C PRO A 61 -5.69 -6.49 6.01
N ALA A 62 -6.34 -7.37 5.22
CA ALA A 62 -5.66 -8.19 4.22
C ALA A 62 -5.18 -7.37 3.01
N VAL A 63 -6.01 -6.45 2.52
CA VAL A 63 -5.67 -5.53 1.42
C VAL A 63 -4.54 -4.61 1.87
N TRP A 64 -4.69 -4.01 3.06
CA TRP A 64 -3.68 -3.10 3.60
C TRP A 64 -2.31 -3.77 3.78
N ARG A 65 -2.29 -5.01 4.29
CA ARG A 65 -1.04 -5.77 4.40
C ARG A 65 -0.37 -5.98 3.05
N CYS A 66 -1.14 -6.35 2.02
CA CYS A 66 -0.62 -6.52 0.66
C CYS A 66 -0.06 -5.21 0.10
N ILE A 67 -0.77 -4.09 0.28
CA ILE A 67 -0.31 -2.77 -0.15
C ILE A 67 1.00 -2.40 0.54
N ARG A 68 1.09 -2.57 1.87
CA ARG A 68 2.34 -2.28 2.61
C ARG A 68 3.51 -3.13 2.16
N GLU A 69 3.28 -4.41 1.84
CA GLU A 69 4.33 -5.29 1.30
C GLU A 69 4.81 -4.84 -0.08
N LEU A 70 3.91 -4.34 -0.94
CA LEU A 70 4.25 -3.86 -2.28
C LEU A 70 4.92 -2.49 -2.28
N LEU A 71 4.58 -1.62 -1.32
CA LEU A 71 5.15 -0.27 -1.20
C LEU A 71 6.47 -0.23 -0.42
N ARG A 72 6.79 -1.27 0.35
CA ARG A 72 7.99 -1.30 1.20
C ARG A 72 9.27 -1.27 0.35
N GLN A 73 10.17 -0.36 0.71
CA GLN A 73 11.50 -0.24 0.12
C GLN A 73 12.52 -1.11 0.87
N PHE A 74 12.39 -1.21 2.20
CA PHE A 74 13.27 -2.04 3.01
C PHE A 74 12.59 -3.36 3.36
N SER A 75 13.16 -4.44 2.84
CA SER A 75 12.85 -5.79 3.32
C SER A 75 13.48 -5.98 4.70
N ALA A 76 12.67 -6.35 5.69
CA ALA A 76 13.18 -6.85 6.97
C ALA A 76 13.72 -8.27 6.82
#